data_AF-A0A4S8PQ21-F1
#
_entry.id   AF-A0A4S8PQ21-F1
#
_cell.length_a   1.000
_cell.length_b   1.000
_cell.length_c   1.000
_cell.angle_alpha   90.00
_cell.angle_beta   90.00
_cell.angle_gamma   90.00
#
_symmetry.space_group_name_H-M   'P 1'
#
loop_
_entity.id
_entity.type
_entity.pdbx_description
1 polymer ?
#
loop_
_entity_poly.entity_id
_entity_poly.type
_entity_poly.pdbx_seq_one_letter_code
_entity_poly.pdbx_strand_id
1 'polypeptide(L)' 'MPKMIRKGDLPQKTCPVCQKPFAWRKKWERDWENVVYCSERCRRTGKTASPAKP' A
#
# COMPACT_ATOMS: atom_id res chain seq x y z
N MET A 1 26.93 17.59 0.30
CA MET A 1 25.90 17.74 -0.74
C MET A 1 24.59 17.18 -0.19
N PRO A 2 23.55 17.99 0.09
CA PRO A 2 22.34 17.50 0.71
C PRO A 2 21.59 16.62 -0.30
N LYS A 3 21.41 15.36 0.04
CA LYS A 3 20.73 14.36 -0.80
C LYS A 3 19.29 14.81 -0.98
N MET A 4 18.97 15.33 -2.17
CA MET A 4 17.60 15.63 -2.57
C MET A 4 16.82 14.31 -2.58
N ILE A 5 16.15 14.00 -1.48
CA ILE A 5 15.19 12.92 -1.40
C ILE A 5 13.99 13.40 -2.22
N ARG A 6 14.01 13.10 -3.52
CA ARG A 6 12.88 13.34 -4.41
C ARG A 6 11.71 12.49 -3.90
N LYS A 7 10.47 12.96 -4.03
CA LYS A 7 9.25 12.23 -3.64
C LYS A 7 9.13 10.81 -4.25
N GLY A 8 10.02 10.41 -5.17
CA GLY A 8 10.15 9.07 -5.73
C GLY A 8 10.91 8.05 -4.87
N ASP A 9 11.68 8.47 -3.84
CA ASP A 9 12.35 7.56 -2.90
C ASP A 9 11.43 7.05 -1.77
N LEU A 10 10.17 7.49 -1.78
CA LEU A 10 9.19 6.97 -0.84
C LEU A 10 8.97 5.48 -1.11
N PRO A 11 9.02 4.62 -0.08
CA PRO A 11 8.80 3.19 -0.28
C PRO A 11 7.43 2.98 -0.91
N GLN A 12 7.42 2.28 -2.03
CA GLN A 12 6.19 1.86 -2.70
C GLN A 12 5.96 0.39 -2.37
N LYS A 13 4.72 0.05 -2.02
CA LYS A 13 4.29 -1.34 -1.79
C LYS A 13 3.27 -1.72 -2.84
N THR A 14 3.23 -3.01 -3.17
CA THR A 14 2.23 -3.56 -4.10
C THR A 14 1.09 -4.16 -3.29
N CYS A 15 -0.15 -3.75 -3.57
CA CYS A 15 -1.31 -4.33 -2.90
C CYS A 15 -1.58 -5.74 -3.43
N PRO A 16 -1.60 -6.80 -2.60
CA PRO A 16 -1.82 -8.18 -3.08
C PRO A 16 -3.24 -8.43 -3.61
N VAL A 17 -4.20 -7.55 -3.30
CA VAL A 17 -5.62 -7.73 -3.69
C VAL A 17 -5.92 -7.12 -5.06
N CYS A 18 -5.44 -5.90 -5.31
CA CYS A 18 -5.71 -5.19 -6.57
C CYS A 18 -4.48 -5.05 -7.46
N GLN A 19 -3.32 -5.54 -7.01
CA GLN A 19 -2.01 -5.46 -7.66
C GLN A 19 -1.59 -4.05 -8.09
N LYS A 20 -2.21 -3.01 -7.53
CA LYS A 20 -1.77 -1.63 -7.74
C LYS A 20 -0.58 -1.30 -6.83
N PRO A 21 0.49 -0.69 -7.37
CA PRO A 21 1.52 -0.07 -6.55
C PRO A 21 0.94 1.15 -5.84
N PHE A 22 1.27 1.31 -4.57
CA PHE A 22 0.88 2.46 -3.77
C PHE A 22 2.07 2.99 -2.98
N ALA A 23 2.24 4.31 -3.01
CA ALA A 23 3.34 4.98 -2.33
C ALA A 23 3.03 5.21 -0.85
N TRP A 24 4.08 5.23 -0.03
CA TRP A 24 4.02 5.68 1.36
C TRP A 24 3.26 7.00 1.50
N ARG A 25 2.45 7.10 2.55
CA ARG A 25 1.71 8.32 2.90
C ARG A 25 2.05 8.68 4.34
N LYS A 26 2.06 9.98 4.64
CA LYS A 26 2.33 10.51 5.99
C LYS A 26 1.41 9.91 7.08
N LYS A 27 0.17 9.55 6.72
CA LYS A 27 -0.77 8.87 7.63
C LYS A 27 -0.34 7.46 8.06
N TRP A 28 0.64 6.88 7.38
CA TRP A 28 1.15 5.53 7.62
C TRP A 28 2.51 5.53 8.29
N GLU A 29 3.04 6.68 8.69
CA GLU A 29 4.36 6.78 9.32
C GLU A 29 4.56 5.82 10.50
N ARG A 30 3.51 5.59 11.30
CA ARG A 30 3.56 4.71 12.48
C ARG A 30 3.34 3.22 12.19
N ASP A 31 2.62 2.90 11.12
CA ASP A 31 2.13 1.54 10.85
C ASP A 31 2.57 1.02 9.47
N TRP A 32 3.48 1.70 8.78
CA TRP A 32 3.86 1.38 7.40
C TRP A 32 4.31 -0.07 7.22
N GLU A 33 4.99 -0.64 8.22
CA GLU A 33 5.38 -2.04 8.22
C GLU A 33 4.17 -2.99 8.15
N ASN A 34 3.09 -2.67 8.87
CA ASN A 34 1.82 -3.39 8.87
C ASN A 34 0.92 -3.07 7.67
N VAL A 35 1.16 -1.95 6.97
CA VAL A 35 0.38 -1.55 5.80
C VAL A 35 0.84 -2.34 4.57
N VAL A 36 0.06 -3.35 4.20
CA VAL A 36 0.27 -4.19 3.01
C VAL A 36 -0.75 -3.87 1.90
N TYR A 37 -1.89 -3.27 2.25
CA TYR A 37 -3.01 -3.04 1.35
C TYR A 37 -3.16 -1.55 1.01
N CYS A 38 -3.48 -1.24 -0.26
CA CYS A 38 -3.65 0.15 -0.70
C CYS A 38 -4.86 0.87 -0.06
N SER A 39 -5.81 0.11 0.49
CA SER A 39 -7.03 0.62 1.11
C SER A 39 -7.59 -0.38 2.12
N GLU A 40 -8.44 0.09 3.04
CA GLU A 40 -9.16 -0.78 3.97
C GLU A 40 -10.10 -1.74 3.26
N ARG A 41 -10.64 -1.36 2.09
CA ARG A 41 -11.43 -2.26 1.24
C ARG A 41 -10.60 -3.49 0.87
N CYS A 42 -9.40 -3.28 0.33
CA CYS A 42 -8.49 -4.38 0.01
C CYS A 42 -8.12 -5.22 1.24
N ARG A 43 -7.88 -4.60 2.41
CA ARG A 43 -7.62 -5.34 3.65
C ARG A 43 -8.79 -6.26 4.04
N ARG A 44 -10.03 -5.80 3.90
CA ARG A 44 -11.23 -6.60 4.18
C ARG A 44 -11.43 -7.69 3.13
N THR A 45 -11.29 -7.36 1.85
CA THR A 45 -11.41 -8.32 0.74
C THR A 45 -10.37 -9.45 0.81
N GLY A 46 -9.12 -9.16 1.19
CA GLY A 46 -8.06 -10.17 1.31
C GLY A 46 -8.33 -11.22 2.39
N LYS A 47 -9.15 -10.90 3.41
CA LYS A 47 -9.61 -11.87 4.43
C LYS A 47 -10.80 -12.71 3.99
N THR A 48 -11.51 -12.26 2.96
CA THR A 48 -12.70 -12.90 2.41
C THR A 48 -12.43 -13.20 0.94
N ALA A 49 -11.50 -14.11 0.67
CA ALA A 49 -11.35 -14.62 -0.69
C ALA A 49 -12.60 -15.44 -1.07
N SER A 50 -13.65 -14.75 -1.50
CA SER A 50 -14.59 -15.26 -2.49
C SER A 50 -14.39 -14.41 -3.74
N PRO A 51 -13.80 -14.97 -4.81
CA PRO A 51 -13.61 -14.25 -6.06
C PRO A 51 -14.94 -14.17 -6.80
N ALA A 52 -15.80 -13.23 -6.43
CA ALA A 52 -16.92 -12.84 -7.28
C ALA A 52 -16.39 -11.85 -8.33
N LYS A 53 -15.78 -12.39 -9.38
CA LYS A 53 -15.82 -11.76 -10.70
C LYS A 53 -17.23 -11.98 -11.29
N PRO A 54 -17.70 -11.05 -12.15
CA PRO A 54 -19.12 -10.86 -12.48
C PRO A 54 -19.81 -12.08 -13.07
#